data_AF-A0A512C1X5-F1
#
_entry.id   AF-A0A512C1X5-F1
#
_cell.length_a   1.000
_cell.length_b   1.000
_cell.length_c   1.000
_cell.angle_alpha   90.00
_cell.angle_beta   90.00
_cell.angle_gamma   90.00
#
_symmetry.space_group_name_H-M   'P 1'
#
loop_
_entity.id
_entity.type
_entity.pdbx_description
1 polymer ?
#
loop_
_entity_poly.entity_id
_entity_poly.type
_entity_poly.pdbx_seq_one_letter_code
_entity_poly.pdbx_strand_id
1 'polypeptide(L)'
;MTRFRMRALELHSSYVWDFDWIRQALAFIRDHDLTALVLHRNDIVDRVVYPGRLFGASADSKNIFERYKQIYPKLYKYTPTRRSGPYQRRDFLKRVLDLASQQGTDVYFQNKELSFPDILLELYPHLTKNGSICPNDPFWWDFTRTKYTELFQDLPRIKGIITAPGTGESRLAISSNRCRCDQCRESTPQTWYANLIMAMYDPIKAAGKDLIVRDFVFDRKTQTELAETIEALPEDIIVCLKNTPHDYYPTFPDNPRLGQVGPHRQWVEFDCMAQYFGWGVGPSIMIEDMRQRMETAEGHGVEGIVLRTDWESLESHSAFHTPNLINLYAGAALGQDREASAFDIYRDWLCERNMVGKDADPSAVADAVHWTERLLGRSWEVISKSLYTNGCVFSDSSNYPVSLEHAWWLAEEKNSLKDWDPSKADALNTTEENVRRILSEKDAGAQLVSELAAVLDQKPDALTHDAYEDLRERFAVYQRYIRGFCAIGRACILTKYIADHPQAVTPFRAEAETLLNAELANLLALSEEFRDYETRSDHRYTVYVLLGWERLRALHEDLSGRLASIDLAA
;
A
#
# COMPACT_ATOMS: atom_id res chain seq x y z
N MET A 1 -17.90 8.10 23.86
CA MET A 1 -16.81 8.93 23.27
C MET A 1 -16.29 8.15 22.08
N THR A 2 -16.00 8.82 20.96
CA THR A 2 -15.48 8.15 19.75
C THR A 2 -14.07 7.63 20.01
N ARG A 3 -13.75 6.41 19.57
CA ARG A 3 -12.48 5.72 19.87
C ARG A 3 -11.24 6.49 19.39
N PHE A 4 -11.09 6.72 18.08
CA PHE A 4 -10.02 7.56 17.53
C PHE A 4 -10.56 8.93 17.18
N ARG A 5 -9.84 10.00 17.52
CA ARG A 5 -10.26 11.39 17.22
C ARG A 5 -10.18 11.71 15.73
N MET A 6 -9.13 11.23 15.07
CA MET A 6 -8.94 11.40 13.63
C MET A 6 -9.23 10.07 12.95
N ARG A 7 -10.13 10.06 11.97
CA ARG A 7 -10.43 8.89 11.14
C ARG A 7 -10.44 9.34 9.68
N ALA A 8 -9.42 8.96 8.92
CA ALA A 8 -9.26 9.39 7.53
C ALA A 8 -9.50 8.26 6.54
N LEU A 9 -10.10 8.61 5.40
CA LEU A 9 -10.03 7.82 4.17
C LEU A 9 -8.94 8.41 3.29
N GLU A 10 -8.01 7.57 2.83
CA GLU A 10 -6.97 7.95 1.87
C GLU A 10 -7.29 7.46 0.46
N LEU A 11 -7.22 8.39 -0.49
CA LEU A 11 -7.21 8.16 -1.93
C LEU A 11 -5.81 8.42 -2.48
N HIS A 12 -5.29 7.51 -3.31
CA HIS A 12 -4.01 7.67 -3.98
C HIS A 12 -4.15 8.00 -5.49
N SER A 13 -3.04 8.39 -6.10
CA SER A 13 -2.78 8.28 -7.54
C SER A 13 -3.71 9.13 -8.42
N SER A 14 -4.29 8.55 -9.47
CA SER A 14 -5.16 9.24 -10.42
C SER A 14 -6.51 9.60 -9.78
N TYR A 15 -6.95 8.88 -8.75
CA TYR A 15 -8.21 9.15 -8.05
C TYR A 15 -8.23 10.50 -7.34
N VAL A 16 -7.07 11.02 -6.95
CA VAL A 16 -6.94 12.40 -6.44
C VAL A 16 -7.41 13.44 -7.47
N TRP A 17 -7.41 13.10 -8.76
CA TRP A 17 -7.84 13.97 -9.86
C TRP A 17 -9.16 13.55 -10.49
N ASP A 18 -9.86 12.56 -9.93
CA ASP A 18 -11.17 12.11 -10.36
C ASP A 18 -12.25 12.74 -9.47
N PHE A 19 -13.04 13.64 -10.05
CA PHE A 19 -14.05 14.38 -9.29
C PHE A 19 -15.17 13.49 -8.76
N ASP A 20 -15.63 12.53 -9.55
CA ASP A 20 -16.74 11.67 -9.19
C ASP A 20 -16.30 10.66 -8.13
N TRP A 21 -15.07 10.17 -8.23
CA TRP A 21 -14.46 9.34 -7.19
C TRP A 21 -14.30 10.08 -5.87
N ILE A 22 -13.82 11.34 -5.90
CA ILE A 22 -13.74 12.18 -4.70
C ILE A 22 -15.12 12.38 -4.07
N ARG A 23 -16.17 12.58 -4.89
CA ARG A 23 -17.54 12.71 -4.37
C ARG A 23 -18.01 11.42 -3.71
N GLN A 24 -17.69 10.27 -4.28
CA GLN A 24 -17.99 8.97 -3.69
C GLN A 24 -17.26 8.79 -2.35
N ALA A 25 -15.98 9.15 -2.27
CA ALA A 25 -15.21 9.10 -1.03
C ALA A 25 -15.75 10.06 0.04
N LEU A 26 -16.12 11.28 -0.34
CA LEU A 26 -16.76 12.25 0.58
C LEU A 26 -18.11 11.76 1.09
N ALA A 27 -18.91 11.09 0.25
CA ALA A 27 -20.17 10.48 0.67
C ALA A 27 -19.90 9.36 1.70
N PHE A 28 -18.96 8.46 1.41
CA PHE A 28 -18.57 7.41 2.36
C PHE A 28 -18.08 8.00 3.69
N ILE A 29 -17.25 9.03 3.66
CA ILE A 29 -16.76 9.72 4.86
C ILE A 29 -17.92 10.24 5.72
N ARG A 30 -18.91 10.89 5.10
CA ARG A 30 -20.09 11.42 5.79
C ARG A 30 -20.95 10.31 6.36
N ASP A 31 -21.21 9.27 5.56
CA ASP A 31 -22.17 8.22 5.91
C ASP A 31 -21.61 7.27 6.99
N HIS A 32 -20.27 7.22 7.15
CA HIS A 32 -19.56 6.37 8.11
C HIS A 32 -18.81 7.17 9.21
N ASP A 33 -19.20 8.42 9.46
CA ASP A 33 -18.65 9.28 10.52
C ASP A 33 -17.10 9.39 10.53
N LEU A 34 -16.47 9.32 9.36
CA LEU A 34 -15.05 9.63 9.21
C LEU A 34 -14.86 11.16 9.26
N THR A 35 -13.67 11.60 9.66
CA THR A 35 -13.39 13.02 9.93
C THR A 35 -12.56 13.69 8.85
N ALA A 36 -11.85 12.91 8.01
CA ALA A 36 -10.88 13.45 7.08
C ALA A 36 -10.78 12.70 5.74
N LEU A 37 -10.38 13.44 4.71
CA LEU A 37 -9.97 12.95 3.40
C LEU A 37 -8.48 13.22 3.21
N VAL A 38 -7.71 12.17 2.93
CA VAL A 38 -6.29 12.29 2.55
C VAL A 38 -6.18 12.11 1.04
N LEU A 39 -5.62 13.12 0.38
CA LEU A 39 -5.31 13.08 -1.05
C LEU A 39 -3.82 12.80 -1.22
N HIS A 40 -3.48 11.54 -1.48
CA HIS A 40 -2.10 11.07 -1.56
C HIS A 40 -1.62 11.01 -3.01
N ARG A 41 -0.58 11.80 -3.29
CA ARG A 41 0.21 11.63 -4.51
C ARG A 41 1.62 12.16 -4.25
N ASN A 42 2.65 11.37 -4.56
CA ASN A 42 4.07 11.66 -4.31
C ASN A 42 4.47 13.13 -4.53
N ASP A 43 4.05 13.74 -5.64
CA ASP A 43 4.35 15.14 -5.97
C ASP A 43 3.08 16.01 -6.13
N ILE A 44 2.05 15.78 -5.29
CA ILE A 44 0.78 16.54 -5.32
C ILE A 44 1.01 18.05 -5.23
N VAL A 45 1.89 18.49 -4.33
CA VAL A 45 2.21 19.91 -4.12
C VAL A 45 2.87 20.50 -5.36
N ASP A 46 3.82 19.77 -5.97
CA ASP A 46 4.49 20.19 -7.21
C ASP A 46 3.55 20.21 -8.41
N ARG A 47 2.37 19.58 -8.33
CA ARG A 47 1.36 19.66 -9.39
C ARG A 47 0.45 20.87 -9.29
N VAL A 48 0.40 21.54 -8.14
CA VAL A 48 -0.59 22.60 -7.85
C VAL A 48 0.04 23.98 -7.64
N VAL A 49 1.35 24.06 -7.39
CA VAL A 49 2.08 25.34 -7.27
C VAL A 49 3.18 25.50 -8.32
N TYR A 50 3.66 26.72 -8.58
CA TYR A 50 4.76 26.97 -9.55
C TYR A 50 6.15 27.09 -8.94
N PRO A 51 6.31 27.10 -7.61
CA PRO A 51 7.21 28.03 -6.88
C PRO A 51 7.58 29.33 -7.61
N GLY A 52 6.62 30.25 -7.71
CA GLY A 52 6.73 31.51 -8.44
C GLY A 52 8.00 32.32 -8.17
N ARG A 53 8.47 32.43 -6.92
CA ARG A 53 9.72 33.16 -6.59
C ARG A 53 10.93 32.64 -7.36
N LEU A 54 11.03 31.33 -7.53
CA LEU A 54 12.12 30.69 -8.28
C LEU A 54 11.95 30.84 -9.80
N PHE A 55 10.73 31.07 -10.27
CA PHE A 55 10.49 31.52 -11.63
C PHE A 55 10.62 33.04 -11.80
N GLY A 56 10.91 33.80 -10.73
CA GLY A 56 11.12 35.25 -10.75
C GLY A 56 9.87 36.09 -10.48
N ALA A 57 8.81 35.53 -9.89
CA ALA A 57 7.70 36.30 -9.36
C ALA A 57 8.12 37.06 -8.08
N SER A 58 7.51 38.21 -7.83
CA SER A 58 7.66 38.94 -6.56
C SER A 58 7.12 38.12 -5.38
N ALA A 59 7.78 38.23 -4.23
CA ALA A 59 7.35 37.67 -2.95
C ALA A 59 6.00 38.23 -2.48
N ASP A 60 5.59 39.41 -2.96
CA ASP A 60 4.32 40.05 -2.60
C ASP A 60 3.09 39.44 -3.31
N SER A 61 3.31 38.48 -4.22
CA SER A 61 2.23 37.86 -4.99
C SER A 61 1.32 37.04 -4.07
N LYS A 62 0.03 37.37 -4.05
CA LYS A 62 -0.93 36.80 -3.07
C LYS A 62 -1.58 35.50 -3.50
N ASN A 63 -1.52 35.17 -4.78
CA ASN A 63 -2.13 33.97 -5.34
C ASN A 63 -1.44 33.54 -6.65
N ILE A 64 -1.80 32.36 -7.12
CA ILE A 64 -1.25 31.73 -8.31
C ILE A 64 -1.36 32.57 -9.58
N PHE A 65 -2.43 33.36 -9.75
CA PHE A 65 -2.61 34.19 -10.94
C PHE A 65 -1.74 35.45 -10.92
N GLU A 66 -1.50 36.02 -9.74
CA GLU A 66 -0.53 37.10 -9.56
C GLU A 66 0.91 36.63 -9.80
N ARG A 67 1.23 35.38 -9.46
CA ARG A 67 2.51 34.77 -9.85
C ARG A 67 2.55 34.53 -11.35
N TYR A 68 1.51 33.88 -11.90
CA TYR A 68 1.42 33.51 -13.31
C TYR A 68 1.60 34.72 -14.24
N LYS A 69 0.97 35.87 -13.96
CA LYS A 69 1.11 37.09 -14.78
C LYS A 69 2.56 37.59 -14.89
N GLN A 70 3.44 37.24 -13.96
CA GLN A 70 4.85 37.63 -13.93
C GLN A 70 5.76 36.59 -14.59
N ILE A 71 5.38 35.30 -14.54
CA ILE A 71 6.27 34.19 -14.93
C ILE A 71 5.84 33.48 -16.21
N TYR A 72 4.66 33.79 -16.78
CA TYR A 72 4.16 33.09 -17.96
C TYR A 72 5.17 33.05 -19.14
N PRO A 73 5.97 34.10 -19.46
CA PRO A 73 6.92 33.99 -20.59
C PRO A 73 7.96 32.89 -20.37
N LYS A 74 8.46 32.75 -19.13
CA LYS A 74 9.37 31.65 -18.76
C LYS A 74 8.65 30.30 -18.80
N LEU A 75 7.42 30.21 -18.31
CA LEU A 75 6.66 28.97 -18.36
C LEU A 75 6.42 28.49 -19.79
N TYR A 76 6.11 29.40 -20.72
CA TYR A 76 5.95 29.08 -22.15
C TYR A 76 7.27 28.62 -22.79
N LYS A 77 8.39 29.23 -22.41
CA LYS A 77 9.71 28.88 -22.93
C LYS A 77 10.20 27.51 -22.43
N TYR A 78 10.05 27.25 -21.14
CA TYR A 78 10.75 26.16 -20.45
C TYR A 78 9.85 24.99 -20.05
N THR A 79 8.55 25.21 -19.86
CA THR A 79 7.62 24.14 -19.45
C THR A 79 6.21 24.32 -20.05
N PRO A 80 6.09 24.38 -21.39
CA PRO A 80 4.83 24.71 -22.06
C PRO A 80 3.68 23.75 -21.71
N THR A 81 3.98 22.47 -21.43
CA THR A 81 2.98 21.46 -21.03
C THR A 81 2.50 21.63 -19.59
N ARG A 82 3.34 22.15 -18.69
CA ARG A 82 2.99 22.43 -17.29
C ARG A 82 2.38 23.81 -17.10
N ARG A 83 2.58 24.76 -18.02
CA ARG A 83 2.20 26.19 -17.85
C ARG A 83 0.77 26.40 -17.34
N SER A 84 -0.18 25.55 -17.71
CA SER A 84 -1.60 25.67 -17.33
C SER A 84 -2.05 24.64 -16.28
N GLY A 85 -1.24 23.62 -16.02
CA GLY A 85 -1.61 22.52 -15.12
C GLY A 85 -1.84 22.97 -13.67
N PRO A 86 -0.89 23.69 -13.03
CA PRO A 86 -1.01 24.06 -11.63
C PRO A 86 -2.26 24.85 -11.26
N TYR A 87 -2.60 25.93 -11.98
CA TYR A 87 -3.81 26.69 -11.63
C TYR A 87 -5.12 25.93 -11.92
N GLN A 88 -5.16 25.07 -12.95
CA GLN A 88 -6.33 24.23 -13.21
C GLN A 88 -6.54 23.21 -12.08
N ARG A 89 -5.47 22.54 -11.65
CA ARG A 89 -5.51 21.59 -10.52
C ARG A 89 -5.82 22.29 -9.20
N ARG A 90 -5.29 23.49 -8.99
CA ARG A 90 -5.63 24.33 -7.84
C ARG A 90 -7.13 24.61 -7.81
N ASP A 91 -7.74 25.04 -8.92
CA ASP A 91 -9.17 25.38 -8.94
C ASP A 91 -10.05 24.13 -8.76
N PHE A 92 -9.64 22.98 -9.32
CA PHE A 92 -10.23 21.68 -9.00
C PHE A 92 -10.19 21.38 -7.49
N LEU A 93 -9.02 21.48 -6.86
CA LEU A 93 -8.86 21.18 -5.43
C LEU A 93 -9.60 22.18 -4.55
N LYS A 94 -9.70 23.45 -4.97
CA LYS A 94 -10.54 24.43 -4.28
C LYS A 94 -11.99 23.97 -4.21
N ARG A 95 -12.54 23.41 -5.30
CA ARG A 95 -13.89 22.83 -5.30
C ARG A 95 -14.00 21.62 -4.37
N VAL A 96 -13.00 20.74 -4.35
CA VAL A 96 -12.95 19.60 -3.42
C VAL A 96 -12.97 20.07 -1.97
N LEU A 97 -12.14 21.05 -1.62
CA LEU A 97 -12.08 21.64 -0.28
C LEU A 97 -13.39 22.30 0.13
N ASP A 98 -14.09 22.97 -0.80
CA ASP A 98 -15.40 23.56 -0.53
C ASP A 98 -16.45 22.48 -0.22
N LEU A 99 -16.45 21.36 -0.96
CA LEU A 99 -17.37 20.24 -0.70
C LEU A 99 -17.07 19.54 0.63
N ALA A 100 -15.81 19.25 0.91
CA ALA A 100 -15.40 18.65 2.18
C ALA A 100 -15.79 19.54 3.38
N SER A 101 -15.56 20.86 3.27
CA SER A 101 -15.91 21.83 4.30
C SER A 101 -17.42 21.93 4.56
N GLN A 102 -18.28 21.70 3.55
CA GLN A 102 -19.75 21.74 3.72
C GLN A 102 -20.27 20.63 4.62
N GLN A 103 -19.53 19.52 4.74
CA GLN A 103 -19.87 18.38 5.60
C GLN A 103 -18.89 18.20 6.77
N GLY A 104 -18.04 19.20 7.04
CA GLY A 104 -17.11 19.18 8.18
C GLY A 104 -15.93 18.21 8.04
N THR A 105 -15.60 17.80 6.81
CA THR A 105 -14.45 16.92 6.54
C THR A 105 -13.16 17.74 6.39
N ASP A 106 -12.15 17.41 7.20
CA ASP A 106 -10.80 17.96 7.05
C ASP A 106 -10.09 17.34 5.82
N VAL A 107 -9.29 18.12 5.10
CA VAL A 107 -8.55 17.62 3.91
C VAL A 107 -7.05 17.77 4.10
N TYR A 108 -6.33 16.66 3.96
CA TYR A 108 -4.87 16.61 4.01
C TYR A 108 -4.30 16.25 2.65
N PHE A 109 -3.14 16.81 2.31
CA PHE A 109 -2.34 16.32 1.18
C PHE A 109 -1.25 15.41 1.70
N GLN A 110 -1.09 14.24 1.07
CA GLN A 110 -0.01 13.32 1.37
C GLN A 110 0.98 13.23 0.21
N ASN A 111 2.28 13.31 0.51
CA ASN A 111 3.32 13.35 -0.50
C ASN A 111 4.65 12.69 -0.04
N LYS A 112 5.60 12.63 -0.98
CA LYS A 112 6.95 12.11 -0.76
C LYS A 112 7.95 13.22 -1.10
N GLU A 113 8.55 13.81 -0.07
CA GLU A 113 9.56 14.87 -0.22
C GLU A 113 10.98 14.28 -0.09
N LEU A 114 11.99 14.78 -0.80
CA LEU A 114 11.98 15.99 -1.62
C LEU A 114 11.56 15.71 -3.08
N SER A 115 10.56 16.44 -3.55
CA SER A 115 10.07 16.39 -4.93
C SER A 115 10.08 17.78 -5.58
N PHE A 116 10.35 17.82 -6.90
CA PHE A 116 10.50 19.06 -7.69
C PHE A 116 10.33 18.78 -9.19
N PRO A 117 9.94 19.78 -10.00
CA PRO A 117 9.88 19.63 -11.46
C PRO A 117 11.28 19.68 -12.10
N ASP A 118 11.52 18.82 -13.11
CA ASP A 118 12.84 18.64 -13.75
C ASP A 118 13.45 19.94 -14.29
N ILE A 119 12.60 20.90 -14.68
CA ILE A 119 13.04 22.17 -15.22
C ILE A 119 13.93 22.98 -14.26
N LEU A 120 13.83 22.75 -12.94
CA LEU A 120 14.71 23.42 -11.99
C LEU A 120 16.18 23.06 -12.20
N LEU A 121 16.49 21.84 -12.68
CA LEU A 121 17.87 21.45 -12.96
C LEU A 121 18.44 22.21 -14.17
N GLU A 122 17.61 22.59 -15.14
CA GLU A 122 18.02 23.43 -16.26
C GLU A 122 18.19 24.90 -15.82
N LEU A 123 17.27 25.41 -14.99
CA LEU A 123 17.32 26.80 -14.51
C LEU A 123 18.44 27.02 -13.46
N TYR A 124 18.79 25.98 -12.72
CA TYR A 124 19.77 25.99 -11.64
C TYR A 124 20.78 24.85 -11.81
N PRO A 125 21.67 24.91 -12.81
CA PRO A 125 22.57 23.80 -13.15
C PRO A 125 23.56 23.45 -12.03
N HIS A 126 23.83 24.38 -11.09
CA HIS A 126 24.71 24.14 -9.93
C HIS A 126 24.20 23.05 -8.98
N LEU A 127 22.91 22.68 -9.07
CA LEU A 127 22.32 21.58 -8.30
C LEU A 127 22.88 20.21 -8.70
N THR A 128 23.41 20.11 -9.92
CA THR A 128 24.08 18.89 -10.41
C THR A 128 25.59 19.02 -10.23
N LYS A 129 26.16 18.14 -9.42
CA LYS A 129 27.60 18.10 -9.10
C LYS A 129 28.16 16.76 -9.57
N ASN A 130 29.08 16.80 -10.55
CA ASN A 130 29.69 15.61 -11.15
C ASN A 130 28.66 14.57 -11.67
N GLY A 131 27.63 15.04 -12.39
CA GLY A 131 26.59 14.18 -12.95
C GLY A 131 25.56 13.64 -11.95
N SER A 132 25.64 14.05 -10.68
CA SER A 132 24.66 13.67 -9.65
C SER A 132 23.99 14.90 -9.04
N ILE A 133 22.69 14.84 -8.81
CA ILE A 133 21.96 15.90 -8.10
C ILE A 133 22.40 15.90 -6.63
N CYS A 134 22.75 17.06 -6.10
CA CYS A 134 23.19 17.21 -4.71
C CYS A 134 21.99 17.37 -3.76
N PRO A 135 21.68 16.41 -2.86
CA PRO A 135 20.57 16.53 -1.91
C PRO A 135 20.78 17.55 -0.80
N ASN A 136 22.03 17.92 -0.53
CA ASN A 136 22.40 18.86 0.54
C ASN A 136 22.53 20.31 0.07
N ASP A 137 22.16 20.61 -1.18
CA ASP A 137 22.27 21.98 -1.68
C ASP A 137 21.26 22.91 -0.98
N PRO A 138 21.67 24.06 -0.40
CA PRO A 138 20.77 24.95 0.33
C PRO A 138 19.57 25.46 -0.47
N PHE A 139 19.66 25.44 -1.82
CA PHE A 139 18.55 25.73 -2.72
C PHE A 139 17.28 24.96 -2.35
N TRP A 140 17.41 23.69 -1.96
CA TRP A 140 16.28 22.82 -1.65
C TRP A 140 15.44 23.30 -0.48
N TRP A 141 16.07 23.97 0.50
CA TRP A 141 15.37 24.50 1.68
C TRP A 141 14.57 25.75 1.34
N ASP A 142 15.12 26.64 0.51
CA ASP A 142 14.38 27.83 0.02
C ASP A 142 13.27 27.44 -0.96
N PHE A 143 13.54 26.44 -1.82
CA PHE A 143 12.52 25.84 -2.70
C PHE A 143 11.37 25.26 -1.90
N THR A 144 11.65 24.45 -0.89
CA THR A 144 10.62 23.81 -0.06
C THR A 144 9.81 24.84 0.70
N ARG A 145 10.47 25.81 1.36
CA ARG A 145 9.78 26.92 2.05
C ARG A 145 8.88 27.72 1.12
N THR A 146 9.38 28.08 -0.06
CA THR A 146 8.61 28.83 -1.07
C THR A 146 7.41 28.01 -1.54
N LYS A 147 7.61 26.74 -1.87
CA LYS A 147 6.58 25.82 -2.36
C LYS A 147 5.39 25.71 -1.39
N TYR A 148 5.65 25.50 -0.10
CA TYR A 148 4.58 25.40 0.90
C TYR A 148 3.95 26.74 1.26
N THR A 149 4.73 27.83 1.28
CA THR A 149 4.17 29.18 1.46
C THR A 149 3.14 29.48 0.37
N GLU A 150 3.49 29.22 -0.90
CA GLU A 150 2.58 29.45 -2.03
C GLU A 150 1.36 28.52 -1.99
N LEU A 151 1.54 27.26 -1.56
CA LEU A 151 0.44 26.30 -1.42
C LEU A 151 -0.65 26.84 -0.49
N PHE A 152 -0.29 27.33 0.70
CA PHE A 152 -1.28 27.81 1.67
C PHE A 152 -1.87 29.18 1.32
N GLN A 153 -1.18 29.99 0.54
CA GLN A 153 -1.78 31.17 -0.08
C GLN A 153 -2.86 30.78 -1.10
N ASP A 154 -2.63 29.73 -1.88
CA ASP A 154 -3.54 29.31 -2.94
C ASP A 154 -4.71 28.46 -2.46
N LEU A 155 -4.49 27.62 -1.45
CA LEU A 155 -5.43 26.65 -0.90
C LEU A 155 -5.49 26.74 0.65
N PRO A 156 -5.94 27.88 1.20
CA PRO A 156 -5.91 28.14 2.65
C PRO A 156 -6.83 27.23 3.47
N ARG A 157 -7.73 26.48 2.83
CA ARG A 157 -8.65 25.53 3.50
C ARG A 157 -8.06 24.15 3.74
N ILE A 158 -6.92 23.81 3.13
CA ILE A 158 -6.24 22.54 3.45
C ILE A 158 -5.95 22.52 4.95
N LYS A 159 -6.14 21.36 5.59
CA LYS A 159 -5.93 21.19 7.03
C LYS A 159 -4.46 21.03 7.39
N GLY A 160 -3.74 20.24 6.60
CA GLY A 160 -2.32 19.98 6.82
C GLY A 160 -1.69 19.15 5.72
N ILE A 161 -0.44 18.76 5.96
CA ILE A 161 0.40 17.97 5.07
C ILE A 161 0.86 16.72 5.80
N ILE A 162 0.68 15.57 5.16
CA ILE A 162 1.32 14.31 5.54
C ILE A 162 2.50 14.13 4.58
N THR A 163 3.69 13.88 5.10
CA THR A 163 4.87 13.71 4.25
C THR A 163 5.68 12.52 4.68
N ALA A 164 6.16 11.73 3.72
CA ALA A 164 7.17 10.71 3.94
C ALA A 164 8.55 11.27 3.50
N PRO A 165 9.38 11.77 4.44
CA PRO A 165 10.73 12.19 4.11
C PRO A 165 11.63 10.95 4.02
N GLY A 166 12.46 10.85 2.97
CA GLY A 166 13.54 9.85 2.92
C GLY A 166 13.26 8.52 2.24
N THR A 167 12.05 8.32 1.70
CA THR A 167 11.79 7.19 0.81
C THR A 167 12.58 7.32 -0.49
N GLY A 168 13.10 6.19 -1.00
CA GLY A 168 13.74 6.13 -2.32
C GLY A 168 12.80 6.46 -3.49
N GLU A 169 11.49 6.58 -3.22
CA GLU A 169 10.46 6.96 -4.18
C GLU A 169 10.28 8.48 -4.30
N SER A 170 10.94 9.26 -3.44
CA SER A 170 11.09 10.71 -3.62
C SER A 170 12.03 10.99 -4.79
N ARG A 171 11.88 12.15 -5.46
CA ARG A 171 12.81 12.53 -6.55
C ARG A 171 14.24 12.75 -6.05
N LEU A 172 14.40 13.13 -4.79
CA LEU A 172 15.69 13.25 -4.13
C LEU A 172 15.58 12.83 -2.66
N ALA A 173 16.39 11.87 -2.26
CA ALA A 173 16.46 11.35 -0.90
C ALA A 173 17.91 11.12 -0.48
N ILE A 174 18.20 11.29 0.81
CA ILE A 174 19.54 11.07 1.36
C ILE A 174 19.92 9.58 1.39
N SER A 175 18.94 8.70 1.58
CA SER A 175 19.07 7.23 1.54
C SER A 175 19.57 6.70 0.18
N SER A 176 19.17 7.35 -0.92
CA SER A 176 19.56 7.01 -2.29
C SER A 176 20.62 7.95 -2.87
N ASN A 177 21.37 8.68 -2.02
CA ASN A 177 22.29 9.73 -2.46
C ASN A 177 23.52 9.20 -3.23
N ARG A 178 23.69 9.69 -4.46
CA ARG A 178 24.85 9.39 -5.34
C ARG A 178 25.89 10.51 -5.39
N CYS A 179 25.57 11.71 -4.90
CA CYS A 179 26.49 12.83 -4.87
C CYS A 179 27.59 12.64 -3.80
N ARG A 180 28.81 13.09 -4.11
CA ARG A 180 30.01 12.98 -3.25
C ARG A 180 30.74 14.31 -3.06
N CYS A 181 30.06 15.44 -3.27
CA CYS A 181 30.63 16.77 -3.02
C CYS A 181 30.91 16.99 -1.52
N ASP A 182 31.67 18.04 -1.18
CA ASP A 182 32.06 18.36 0.20
C ASP A 182 30.86 18.41 1.16
N GLN A 183 29.79 19.11 0.77
CA GLN A 183 28.55 19.17 1.56
C GLN A 183 27.92 17.79 1.81
N CYS A 184 28.00 16.87 0.84
CA CYS A 184 27.49 15.51 1.02
C CYS A 184 28.41 14.63 1.87
N ARG A 185 29.71 14.95 1.94
CA ARG A 185 30.67 14.25 2.82
C ARG A 185 30.56 14.69 4.27
N GLU A 186 30.14 15.94 4.48
CA GLU A 186 30.01 16.56 5.81
C GLU A 186 28.60 16.41 6.41
N SER A 187 27.59 16.08 5.60
CA SER A 187 26.19 15.94 6.05
C SER A 187 25.88 14.54 6.56
N THR A 188 24.94 14.44 7.51
CA THR A 188 24.37 13.18 8.00
C THR A 188 22.91 13.04 7.57
N PRO A 189 22.36 11.81 7.47
CA PRO A 189 20.94 11.60 7.23
C PRO A 189 20.04 12.39 8.19
N GLN A 190 20.35 12.39 9.49
CA GLN A 190 19.62 13.11 10.52
C GLN A 190 19.59 14.62 10.25
N THR A 191 20.74 15.20 9.90
CA THR A 191 20.84 16.63 9.59
C THR A 191 20.02 16.98 8.34
N TRP A 192 20.05 16.11 7.33
CA TRP A 192 19.26 16.28 6.11
C TRP A 192 17.76 16.21 6.39
N TYR A 193 17.31 15.22 7.17
CA TYR A 193 15.91 15.08 7.58
C TYR A 193 15.44 16.29 8.38
N ALA A 194 16.21 16.74 9.37
CA ALA A 194 15.88 17.92 10.16
C ALA A 194 15.73 19.16 9.28
N ASN A 195 16.68 19.39 8.35
CA ASN A 195 16.61 20.53 7.43
C ASN A 195 15.40 20.49 6.51
N LEU A 196 15.09 19.33 5.92
CA LEU A 196 13.92 19.16 5.06
C LEU A 196 12.63 19.39 5.84
N ILE A 197 12.48 18.71 6.98
CA ILE A 197 11.26 18.76 7.79
C ILE A 197 11.05 20.17 8.33
N MET A 198 12.09 20.86 8.79
CA MET A 198 11.97 22.26 9.23
C MET A 198 11.64 23.23 8.09
N ALA A 199 12.18 23.00 6.88
CA ALA A 199 11.81 23.79 5.70
C ALA A 199 10.32 23.63 5.30
N MET A 200 9.69 22.52 5.68
CA MET A 200 8.25 22.31 5.56
C MET A 200 7.49 22.90 6.76
N TYR A 201 7.96 22.62 7.98
CA TYR A 201 7.32 23.03 9.22
C TYR A 201 7.13 24.53 9.31
N ASP A 202 8.16 25.34 8.99
CA ASP A 202 8.08 26.81 9.13
C ASP A 202 6.85 27.42 8.40
N PRO A 203 6.66 27.21 7.08
CA PRO A 203 5.49 27.76 6.37
C PRO A 203 4.18 27.08 6.74
N ILE A 204 4.19 25.78 7.08
CA ILE A 204 2.98 25.05 7.51
C ILE A 204 2.47 25.63 8.84
N LYS A 205 3.37 25.81 9.81
CA LYS A 205 3.06 26.37 11.12
C LYS A 205 2.62 27.83 11.02
N ALA A 206 3.29 28.63 10.20
CA ALA A 206 2.92 30.02 9.94
C ALA A 206 1.49 30.15 9.36
N ALA A 207 1.05 29.17 8.57
CA ALA A 207 -0.31 29.09 8.04
C ALA A 207 -1.33 28.48 9.02
N GLY A 208 -0.91 28.09 10.23
CA GLY A 208 -1.77 27.45 11.24
C GLY A 208 -2.23 26.06 10.85
N LYS A 209 -1.39 25.30 10.13
CA LYS A 209 -1.70 23.98 9.57
C LYS A 209 -0.91 22.88 10.29
N ASP A 210 -1.40 21.65 10.16
CA ASP A 210 -0.72 20.48 10.74
C ASP A 210 0.38 19.97 9.80
N LEU A 211 1.52 19.58 10.37
CA LEU A 211 2.53 18.76 9.70
C LEU A 211 2.52 17.37 10.33
N ILE A 212 2.40 16.35 9.49
CA ILE A 212 2.44 14.96 9.87
C ILE A 212 3.61 14.29 9.14
N VAL A 213 4.53 13.70 9.90
CA VAL A 213 5.70 12.99 9.36
C VAL A 213 5.41 11.50 9.39
N ARG A 214 5.49 10.86 8.23
CA ARG A 214 5.22 9.45 8.04
C ARG A 214 6.52 8.65 8.03
N ASP A 215 6.59 7.61 8.86
CA ASP A 215 7.70 6.67 8.86
C ASP A 215 7.58 5.75 7.64
N PHE A 216 8.41 5.98 6.62
CA PHE A 216 8.47 5.14 5.43
C PHE A 216 9.89 4.60 5.24
N VAL A 217 10.28 3.79 6.22
CA VAL A 217 11.61 3.21 6.29
C VAL A 217 11.53 1.68 6.24
N PHE A 218 12.39 1.09 5.41
CA PHE A 218 12.40 -0.35 5.11
C PHE A 218 13.31 -1.17 6.03
N ASP A 219 14.29 -0.55 6.69
CA ASP A 219 15.23 -1.25 7.57
C ASP A 219 15.36 -0.60 8.96
N ARG A 220 15.71 -1.43 9.94
CA ARG A 220 15.81 -1.04 11.35
C ARG A 220 16.79 0.12 11.60
N LYS A 221 17.86 0.20 10.81
CA LYS A 221 18.90 1.22 11.00
C LYS A 221 18.35 2.58 10.60
N THR A 222 17.80 2.72 9.40
CA THR A 222 17.22 3.99 8.97
C THR A 222 16.00 4.38 9.81
N GLN A 223 15.26 3.39 10.35
CA GLN A 223 14.13 3.67 11.24
C GLN A 223 14.62 4.33 12.54
N THR A 224 15.78 3.89 13.04
CA THR A 224 16.44 4.50 14.20
C THR A 224 16.89 5.93 13.88
N GLU A 225 17.53 6.16 12.73
CA GLU A 225 18.02 7.49 12.32
C GLU A 225 16.89 8.53 12.14
N LEU A 226 15.77 8.13 11.52
CA LEU A 226 14.60 9.00 11.38
C LEU A 226 13.90 9.21 12.72
N ALA A 227 13.77 8.18 13.54
CA ALA A 227 13.18 8.30 14.88
C ALA A 227 13.94 9.26 15.79
N GLU A 228 15.27 9.14 15.86
CA GLU A 228 16.13 10.07 16.62
C GLU A 228 15.95 11.51 16.13
N THR A 229 15.78 11.69 14.82
CA THR A 229 15.52 13.02 14.24
C THR A 229 14.17 13.53 14.69
N ILE A 230 13.12 12.69 14.61
CA ILE A 230 11.75 13.05 14.97
C ILE A 230 11.67 13.49 16.43
N GLU A 231 12.29 12.77 17.36
CA GLU A 231 12.28 13.12 18.80
C GLU A 231 12.82 14.53 19.10
N ALA A 232 13.67 15.08 18.23
CA ALA A 232 14.23 16.42 18.37
C ALA A 232 13.41 17.53 17.66
N LEU A 233 12.33 17.17 16.97
CA LEU A 233 11.48 18.11 16.24
C LEU A 233 10.42 18.78 17.15
N PRO A 234 9.77 19.87 16.70
CA PRO A 234 8.68 20.51 17.44
C PRO A 234 7.55 19.55 17.82
N GLU A 235 7.15 19.56 19.10
CA GLU A 235 6.19 18.62 19.70
C GLU A 235 4.82 18.58 18.99
N ASP A 236 4.43 19.65 18.30
CA ASP A 236 3.17 19.75 17.58
C ASP A 236 3.16 19.08 16.20
N ILE A 237 4.31 18.55 15.74
CA ILE A 237 4.37 17.61 14.63
C ILE A 237 3.73 16.28 15.06
N ILE A 238 2.92 15.71 14.17
CA ILE A 238 2.27 14.40 14.38
C ILE A 238 3.10 13.34 13.65
N VAL A 239 3.23 12.15 14.22
CA VAL A 239 3.87 11.00 13.57
C VAL A 239 2.80 10.06 13.02
N CYS A 240 2.93 9.61 11.77
CA CYS A 240 2.05 8.60 11.19
C CYS A 240 2.85 7.32 10.91
N LEU A 241 2.44 6.21 11.50
CA LEU A 241 3.11 4.91 11.38
C LEU A 241 2.21 3.94 10.61
N LYS A 242 2.79 2.96 9.92
CA LYS A 242 2.01 1.80 9.47
C LYS A 242 1.64 0.93 10.66
N ASN A 243 0.54 0.17 10.56
CA ASN A 243 0.12 -0.80 11.57
C ASN A 243 1.16 -1.91 11.83
N THR A 244 2.03 -2.18 10.86
CA THR A 244 3.13 -3.14 10.90
C THR A 244 4.48 -2.43 10.78
N PRO A 245 5.59 -3.05 11.24
CA PRO A 245 6.90 -2.40 11.29
C PRO A 245 7.53 -2.06 9.94
N HIS A 246 7.17 -2.76 8.88
CA HIS A 246 7.81 -2.66 7.57
C HIS A 246 6.81 -2.17 6.51
N ASP A 247 6.19 -3.10 5.78
CA ASP A 247 5.03 -2.82 4.94
C ASP A 247 3.80 -3.51 5.51
N TYR A 248 2.62 -3.30 4.92
CA TYR A 248 1.31 -3.80 5.42
C TYR A 248 1.15 -5.34 5.39
N TYR A 249 2.20 -6.10 5.70
CA TYR A 249 2.23 -7.56 5.81
C TYR A 249 1.50 -8.01 7.07
N PRO A 250 0.31 -8.62 6.98
CA PRO A 250 -0.44 -8.95 8.19
C PRO A 250 0.20 -10.09 9.00
N THR A 251 1.15 -10.84 8.43
CA THR A 251 1.94 -11.86 9.14
C THR A 251 3.03 -11.26 10.03
N PHE A 252 3.30 -9.96 9.93
CA PHE A 252 4.29 -9.25 10.74
C PHE A 252 3.65 -8.81 12.07
N PRO A 253 4.44 -8.62 13.14
CA PRO A 253 3.91 -8.13 14.40
C PRO A 253 3.34 -6.71 14.26
N ASP A 254 2.71 -6.22 15.34
CA ASP A 254 2.40 -4.79 15.45
C ASP A 254 3.66 -3.95 15.32
N ASN A 255 3.51 -2.74 14.78
CA ASN A 255 4.64 -1.83 14.65
C ASN A 255 5.20 -1.49 16.06
N PRO A 256 6.46 -1.86 16.37
CA PRO A 256 7.04 -1.68 17.69
C PRO A 256 7.28 -0.21 18.05
N ARG A 257 7.14 0.71 17.08
CA ARG A 257 7.22 2.17 17.31
C ARG A 257 5.93 2.78 17.81
N LEU A 258 4.80 2.05 17.79
CA LEU A 258 3.56 2.53 18.40
C LEU A 258 3.80 2.86 19.87
N GLY A 259 3.44 4.08 20.29
CA GLY A 259 3.68 4.57 21.65
C GLY A 259 5.12 5.00 21.92
N GLN A 260 6.02 4.89 20.95
CA GLN A 260 7.43 5.25 21.10
C GLN A 260 7.85 6.38 20.15
N VAL A 261 7.02 7.42 20.06
CA VAL A 261 7.26 8.59 19.20
C VAL A 261 7.64 9.84 20.02
N GLY A 262 8.23 9.68 21.20
CA GLY A 262 8.59 10.79 22.08
C GLY A 262 7.36 11.61 22.52
N PRO A 263 7.42 12.95 22.51
CA PRO A 263 6.31 13.81 22.92
C PRO A 263 5.21 13.98 21.85
N HIS A 264 5.37 13.37 20.67
CA HIS A 264 4.50 13.61 19.52
C HIS A 264 3.17 12.88 19.63
N ARG A 265 2.13 13.50 19.05
CA ARG A 265 0.87 12.80 18.73
C ARG A 265 1.14 11.79 17.63
N GLN A 266 0.37 10.71 17.59
CA GLN A 266 0.57 9.64 16.61
C GLN A 266 -0.72 9.15 15.98
N TRP A 267 -0.64 8.82 14.69
CA TRP A 267 -1.65 8.15 13.89
C TRP A 267 -1.11 6.83 13.36
N VAL A 268 -2.01 5.91 13.00
CA VAL A 268 -1.67 4.62 12.39
C VAL A 268 -2.40 4.41 11.08
N GLU A 269 -1.72 3.83 10.09
CA GLU A 269 -2.26 3.57 8.77
C GLU A 269 -2.58 2.09 8.56
N PHE A 270 -3.72 1.82 7.92
CA PHE A 270 -4.20 0.50 7.52
C PHE A 270 -4.44 0.43 6.01
N ASP A 271 -4.00 -0.65 5.37
CA ASP A 271 -4.31 -0.94 3.97
C ASP A 271 -5.64 -1.70 3.87
N CYS A 272 -6.67 -1.09 3.30
CA CYS A 272 -7.96 -1.72 3.07
C CYS A 272 -8.04 -2.42 1.71
N MET A 273 -7.14 -2.10 0.76
CA MET A 273 -7.14 -2.65 -0.60
C MET A 273 -6.49 -4.03 -0.67
N ALA A 274 -5.46 -4.25 0.16
CA ALA A 274 -4.64 -5.46 0.24
C ALA A 274 -3.47 -5.54 -0.74
N GLN A 275 -2.61 -4.52 -0.81
CA GLN A 275 -1.41 -4.49 -1.65
C GLN A 275 -0.57 -5.78 -1.51
N TYR A 276 -0.45 -6.33 -0.30
CA TYR A 276 0.35 -7.51 0.01
C TYR A 276 -0.45 -8.75 0.40
N PHE A 277 -1.77 -8.71 0.21
CA PHE A 277 -2.66 -9.81 0.59
C PHE A 277 -3.84 -9.96 -0.39
N GLY A 278 -3.57 -9.79 -1.68
CA GLY A 278 -4.45 -10.25 -2.78
C GLY A 278 -5.18 -9.18 -3.58
N TRP A 279 -4.95 -7.88 -3.32
CA TRP A 279 -5.59 -6.73 -3.98
C TRP A 279 -7.14 -6.74 -3.99
N GLY A 280 -7.78 -7.62 -3.21
CA GLY A 280 -9.21 -7.90 -3.31
C GLY A 280 -9.62 -8.72 -4.54
N VAL A 281 -8.68 -9.10 -5.41
CA VAL A 281 -8.87 -10.13 -6.46
C VAL A 281 -8.85 -11.52 -5.82
N GLY A 282 -7.88 -11.75 -4.91
CA GLY A 282 -8.05 -12.71 -3.84
C GLY A 282 -8.64 -11.97 -2.65
N PRO A 283 -9.95 -12.13 -2.34
CA PRO A 283 -10.54 -11.49 -1.18
C PRO A 283 -9.74 -11.81 0.09
N SER A 284 -9.62 -10.82 0.97
CA SER A 284 -8.96 -10.96 2.26
C SER A 284 -9.59 -9.99 3.24
N ILE A 285 -10.55 -10.51 4.01
CA ILE A 285 -11.30 -9.73 4.98
C ILE A 285 -10.56 -9.73 6.32
N MET A 286 -10.24 -8.53 6.80
CA MET A 286 -9.31 -8.28 7.90
C MET A 286 -10.01 -7.72 9.15
N ILE A 287 -11.31 -7.95 9.34
CA ILE A 287 -12.10 -7.36 10.43
C ILE A 287 -11.44 -7.60 11.81
N GLU A 288 -11.06 -8.84 12.10
CA GLU A 288 -10.48 -9.20 13.40
C GLU A 288 -9.03 -8.72 13.56
N ASP A 289 -8.23 -8.78 12.51
CA ASP A 289 -6.87 -8.19 12.52
C ASP A 289 -6.93 -6.68 12.78
N MET A 290 -7.82 -5.96 12.08
CA MET A 290 -8.04 -4.53 12.33
C MET A 290 -8.52 -4.28 13.76
N ARG A 291 -9.38 -5.14 14.33
CA ARG A 291 -9.80 -5.05 15.75
C ARG A 291 -8.59 -5.00 16.67
N GLN A 292 -7.79 -6.06 16.56
CA GLN A 292 -6.68 -6.34 17.45
C GLN A 292 -5.65 -5.23 17.32
N ARG A 293 -5.28 -4.87 16.10
CA ARG A 293 -4.26 -3.85 15.84
C ARG A 293 -4.72 -2.46 16.25
N MET A 294 -5.98 -2.12 16.04
CA MET A 294 -6.53 -0.86 16.57
C MET A 294 -6.57 -0.88 18.11
N GLU A 295 -6.80 -2.03 18.74
CA GLU A 295 -6.77 -2.15 20.21
C GLU A 295 -5.36 -1.95 20.75
N THR A 296 -4.36 -2.58 20.12
CA THR A 296 -2.95 -2.33 20.41
C THR A 296 -2.61 -0.85 20.22
N ALA A 297 -3.02 -0.25 19.09
CA ALA A 297 -2.73 1.15 18.78
C ALA A 297 -3.32 2.11 19.83
N GLU A 298 -4.60 1.93 20.18
CA GLU A 298 -5.28 2.71 21.21
C GLU A 298 -4.59 2.57 22.57
N GLY A 299 -4.19 1.34 22.95
CA GLY A 299 -3.43 1.07 24.17
C GLY A 299 -2.07 1.78 24.24
N HIS A 300 -1.48 2.09 23.08
CA HIS A 300 -0.24 2.85 22.94
C HIS A 300 -0.46 4.37 22.75
N GLY A 301 -1.69 4.86 22.96
CA GLY A 301 -2.01 6.29 22.87
C GLY A 301 -2.11 6.83 21.45
N VAL A 302 -2.36 5.97 20.46
CA VAL A 302 -2.65 6.41 19.09
C VAL A 302 -4.02 7.09 19.05
N GLU A 303 -4.07 8.30 18.49
CA GLU A 303 -5.28 9.13 18.48
C GLU A 303 -5.97 9.20 17.11
N GLY A 304 -5.36 8.62 16.06
CA GLY A 304 -5.89 8.67 14.71
C GLY A 304 -5.60 7.47 13.84
N ILE A 305 -6.48 7.20 12.88
CA ILE A 305 -6.33 6.15 11.88
C ILE A 305 -6.42 6.70 10.45
N VAL A 306 -5.66 6.12 9.53
CA VAL A 306 -5.74 6.39 8.08
C VAL A 306 -6.06 5.09 7.35
N LEU A 307 -7.15 5.09 6.59
CA LEU A 307 -7.65 3.92 5.86
C LEU A 307 -7.33 4.09 4.37
N ARG A 308 -6.26 3.42 3.92
CA ARG A 308 -5.79 3.48 2.54
C ARG A 308 -6.60 2.58 1.64
N THR A 309 -7.08 3.13 0.52
CA THR A 309 -8.00 2.43 -0.38
C THR A 309 -7.41 2.03 -1.74
N ASP A 310 -6.20 2.48 -2.07
CA ASP A 310 -5.54 2.17 -3.34
C ASP A 310 -4.01 2.34 -3.28
N TRP A 311 -3.30 1.86 -4.32
CA TRP A 311 -1.82 1.82 -4.40
C TRP A 311 -1.30 2.58 -5.61
N GLU A 312 -0.19 3.31 -5.46
CA GLU A 312 0.37 4.16 -6.50
C GLU A 312 0.67 3.47 -7.83
N SER A 313 1.12 2.23 -7.75
CA SER A 313 1.56 1.45 -8.90
C SER A 313 0.41 0.74 -9.62
N LEU A 314 -0.82 0.87 -9.12
CA LEU A 314 -1.98 0.17 -9.66
C LEU A 314 -3.06 1.18 -10.09
N GLU A 315 -2.99 1.60 -11.34
CA GLU A 315 -3.93 2.56 -11.91
C GLU A 315 -5.37 2.02 -11.93
N SER A 316 -6.37 2.85 -11.61
CA SER A 316 -7.78 2.49 -11.74
C SER A 316 -8.22 1.25 -10.92
N HIS A 317 -7.52 0.93 -9.83
CA HIS A 317 -7.89 -0.13 -8.88
C HIS A 317 -7.98 0.40 -7.44
N SER A 318 -8.95 -0.08 -6.68
CA SER A 318 -9.22 0.37 -5.31
C SER A 318 -10.06 -0.67 -4.56
N ALA A 319 -10.03 -0.63 -3.23
CA ALA A 319 -10.91 -1.42 -2.37
C ALA A 319 -12.38 -1.32 -2.80
N PHE A 320 -12.86 -0.15 -3.27
CA PHE A 320 -14.22 0.08 -3.76
C PHE A 320 -14.65 -0.82 -4.93
N HIS A 321 -13.73 -1.47 -5.62
CA HIS A 321 -14.02 -2.37 -6.74
C HIS A 321 -14.13 -3.85 -6.37
N THR A 322 -13.92 -4.17 -5.09
CA THR A 322 -13.70 -5.55 -4.63
C THR A 322 -14.42 -5.83 -3.31
N PRO A 323 -14.58 -7.11 -2.92
CA PRO A 323 -15.09 -7.46 -1.59
C PRO A 323 -14.25 -6.89 -0.44
N ASN A 324 -12.97 -6.55 -0.66
CA ASN A 324 -12.14 -5.90 0.34
C ASN A 324 -12.64 -4.50 0.73
N LEU A 325 -13.65 -3.95 0.04
CA LEU A 325 -14.40 -2.79 0.54
C LEU A 325 -14.91 -3.02 1.98
N ILE A 326 -15.22 -4.27 2.38
CA ILE A 326 -15.57 -4.63 3.76
C ILE A 326 -14.48 -4.18 4.75
N ASN A 327 -13.19 -4.18 4.38
CA ASN A 327 -12.12 -3.69 5.26
C ASN A 327 -12.23 -2.18 5.51
N LEU A 328 -12.73 -1.40 4.55
CA LEU A 328 -12.98 0.03 4.74
C LEU A 328 -14.19 0.27 5.65
N TYR A 329 -15.27 -0.50 5.48
CA TYR A 329 -16.41 -0.51 6.41
C TYR A 329 -15.95 -0.88 7.83
N ALA A 330 -15.13 -1.92 7.96
CA ALA A 330 -14.56 -2.36 9.23
C ALA A 330 -13.69 -1.27 9.87
N GLY A 331 -12.79 -0.66 9.09
CA GLY A 331 -11.94 0.41 9.59
C GLY A 331 -12.71 1.63 10.07
N ALA A 332 -13.80 1.99 9.38
CA ALA A 332 -14.65 3.10 9.79
C ALA A 332 -15.43 2.76 11.08
N ALA A 333 -16.10 1.61 11.11
CA ALA A 333 -16.88 1.17 12.26
C ALA A 333 -15.99 0.99 13.51
N LEU A 334 -14.87 0.29 13.38
CA LEU A 334 -13.93 0.01 14.49
C LEU A 334 -13.14 1.24 14.91
N GLY A 335 -12.96 2.19 14.00
CA GLY A 335 -12.36 3.48 14.28
C GLY A 335 -13.25 4.34 15.19
N GLN A 336 -14.56 4.12 15.13
CA GLN A 336 -15.57 4.84 15.91
C GLN A 336 -15.90 4.11 17.21
N ASP A 337 -16.15 2.80 17.13
CA ASP A 337 -16.58 1.94 18.23
C ASP A 337 -15.81 0.61 18.24
N ARG A 338 -15.12 0.33 19.34
CA ARG A 338 -14.35 -0.92 19.51
C ARG A 338 -15.24 -2.17 19.55
N GLU A 339 -16.51 -2.03 19.94
CA GLU A 339 -17.45 -3.15 20.07
C GLU A 339 -18.26 -3.39 18.78
N ALA A 340 -17.98 -2.66 17.70
CA ALA A 340 -18.68 -2.84 16.43
C ALA A 340 -18.62 -4.31 15.99
N SER A 341 -19.78 -4.90 15.70
CA SER A 341 -19.86 -6.33 15.40
C SER A 341 -19.49 -6.61 13.93
N ALA A 342 -18.86 -7.75 13.66
CA ALA A 342 -18.61 -8.20 12.28
C ALA A 342 -19.94 -8.32 11.49
N PHE A 343 -21.01 -8.76 12.16
CA PHE A 343 -22.35 -8.85 11.58
C PHE A 343 -22.83 -7.50 11.04
N ASP A 344 -22.74 -6.43 11.83
CA ASP A 344 -23.16 -5.09 11.40
C ASP A 344 -22.31 -4.57 10.25
N ILE A 345 -20.99 -4.80 10.29
CA ILE A 345 -20.06 -4.42 9.21
C ILE A 345 -20.45 -5.09 7.88
N TYR A 346 -20.70 -6.40 7.88
CA TYR A 346 -21.15 -7.13 6.69
C TYR A 346 -22.54 -6.67 6.24
N ARG A 347 -23.47 -6.44 7.17
CA ARG A 347 -24.82 -5.96 6.87
C ARG A 347 -24.77 -4.62 6.16
N ASP A 348 -24.02 -3.66 6.68
CA ASP A 348 -23.94 -2.31 6.14
C ASP A 348 -23.33 -2.33 4.74
N TRP A 349 -22.29 -3.13 4.52
CA TRP A 349 -21.75 -3.39 3.17
C TRP A 349 -22.81 -3.96 2.21
N LEU A 350 -23.51 -5.03 2.59
CA LEU A 350 -24.52 -5.66 1.73
C LEU A 350 -25.67 -4.69 1.38
N CYS A 351 -26.17 -3.94 2.37
CA CYS A 351 -27.30 -3.02 2.21
C CYS A 351 -26.91 -1.81 1.37
N GLU A 352 -25.81 -1.12 1.70
CA GLU A 352 -25.40 0.11 1.02
C GLU A 352 -24.90 -0.12 -0.40
N ARG A 353 -24.36 -1.32 -0.67
CA ARG A 353 -23.98 -1.75 -2.02
C ARG A 353 -25.15 -2.30 -2.83
N ASN A 354 -26.38 -2.24 -2.30
CA ASN A 354 -27.60 -2.76 -2.92
C ASN A 354 -27.47 -4.25 -3.32
N MET A 355 -26.73 -5.02 -2.51
CA MET A 355 -26.53 -6.45 -2.73
C MET A 355 -27.69 -7.29 -2.18
N VAL A 356 -28.52 -6.72 -1.32
CA VAL A 356 -29.78 -7.32 -0.85
C VAL A 356 -30.99 -6.61 -1.44
N GLY A 357 -32.10 -7.33 -1.57
CA GLY A 357 -33.37 -6.76 -2.04
C GLY A 357 -33.88 -5.64 -1.13
N LYS A 358 -34.40 -4.56 -1.71
CA LYS A 358 -34.84 -3.36 -0.96
C LYS A 358 -35.97 -3.64 0.04
N ASP A 359 -36.82 -4.62 -0.29
CA ASP A 359 -37.96 -5.03 0.53
C ASP A 359 -37.73 -6.42 1.16
N ALA A 360 -36.47 -6.88 1.24
CA ALA A 360 -36.14 -8.16 1.83
C ALA A 360 -36.48 -8.19 3.32
N ASP A 361 -37.02 -9.31 3.78
CA ASP A 361 -37.33 -9.51 5.20
C ASP A 361 -36.04 -9.43 6.06
N PRO A 362 -36.06 -8.78 7.23
CA PRO A 362 -34.89 -8.67 8.10
C PRO A 362 -34.22 -10.01 8.45
N SER A 363 -34.98 -11.10 8.60
CA SER A 363 -34.39 -12.42 8.85
C SER A 363 -33.64 -12.94 7.63
N ALA A 364 -34.18 -12.74 6.43
CA ALA A 364 -33.52 -13.12 5.19
C ALA A 364 -32.24 -12.30 4.94
N VAL A 365 -32.23 -11.01 5.34
CA VAL A 365 -31.01 -10.18 5.33
C VAL A 365 -29.99 -10.73 6.32
N ALA A 366 -30.38 -11.11 7.54
CA ALA A 366 -29.48 -11.73 8.52
C ALA A 366 -28.89 -13.05 8.00
N ASP A 367 -29.68 -13.88 7.32
CA ASP A 367 -29.18 -15.10 6.68
C ASP A 367 -28.14 -14.80 5.59
N ALA A 368 -28.36 -13.74 4.79
CA ALA A 368 -27.38 -13.29 3.79
C ALA A 368 -26.09 -12.75 4.42
N VAL A 369 -26.18 -12.08 5.57
CA VAL A 369 -25.01 -11.63 6.35
C VAL A 369 -24.20 -12.83 6.84
N HIS A 370 -24.83 -13.79 7.51
CA HIS A 370 -24.14 -14.98 8.01
C HIS A 370 -23.57 -15.83 6.88
N TRP A 371 -24.27 -15.92 5.75
CA TRP A 371 -23.75 -16.57 4.55
C TRP A 371 -22.50 -15.88 4.02
N THR A 372 -22.51 -14.55 3.96
CA THR A 372 -21.37 -13.74 3.49
C THR A 372 -20.17 -13.88 4.42
N GLU A 373 -20.40 -13.89 5.73
CA GLU A 373 -19.38 -14.14 6.75
C GLU A 373 -18.78 -15.54 6.59
N ARG A 374 -19.59 -16.59 6.35
CA ARG A 374 -19.07 -17.94 6.07
C ARG A 374 -18.24 -18.00 4.79
N LEU A 375 -18.63 -17.24 3.76
CA LEU A 375 -17.95 -17.19 2.47
C LEU A 375 -16.60 -16.45 2.57
N LEU A 376 -16.56 -15.31 3.26
CA LEU A 376 -15.43 -14.38 3.21
C LEU A 376 -14.63 -14.28 4.52
N GLY A 377 -15.19 -14.68 5.66
CA GLY A 377 -14.61 -14.45 6.99
C GLY A 377 -13.28 -15.17 7.24
N ARG A 378 -13.01 -16.27 6.52
CA ARG A 378 -11.72 -17.01 6.56
C ARG A 378 -10.84 -16.76 5.33
N SER A 379 -11.15 -15.76 4.52
CA SER A 379 -10.39 -15.46 3.30
C SER A 379 -8.93 -15.05 3.58
N TRP A 380 -8.66 -14.36 4.70
CA TRP A 380 -7.29 -14.11 5.15
C TRP A 380 -6.51 -15.41 5.43
N GLU A 381 -7.14 -16.41 6.03
CA GLU A 381 -6.49 -17.68 6.33
C GLU A 381 -6.04 -18.39 5.05
N VAL A 382 -6.88 -18.38 4.00
CA VAL A 382 -6.53 -18.87 2.67
C VAL A 382 -5.33 -18.12 2.10
N ILE A 383 -5.37 -16.78 2.14
CA ILE A 383 -4.28 -15.93 1.63
C ILE A 383 -2.97 -16.18 2.38
N SER A 384 -3.01 -16.25 3.71
CA SER A 384 -1.82 -16.49 4.53
C SER A 384 -1.17 -17.85 4.25
N LYS A 385 -1.96 -18.88 3.95
CA LYS A 385 -1.46 -20.24 3.67
C LYS A 385 -1.00 -20.42 2.23
N SER A 386 -1.26 -19.46 1.35
CA SER A 386 -0.94 -19.55 -0.08
C SER A 386 0.16 -18.55 -0.48
N LEU A 387 -0.09 -17.24 -0.34
CA LEU A 387 0.81 -16.14 -0.73
C LEU A 387 2.06 -16.06 0.14
N TYR A 388 1.98 -16.53 1.38
CA TYR A 388 3.09 -16.55 2.34
C TYR A 388 3.55 -17.98 2.55
N THR A 389 4.81 -18.14 2.90
CA THR A 389 5.41 -19.46 3.20
C THR A 389 5.97 -19.41 4.61
N ASN A 390 5.38 -20.19 5.53
CA ASN A 390 5.66 -20.13 6.97
C ASN A 390 5.53 -18.72 7.59
N GLY A 391 4.70 -17.87 6.98
CA GLY A 391 4.50 -16.46 7.32
C GLY A 391 5.45 -15.48 6.63
N CYS A 392 6.49 -15.96 5.93
CA CYS A 392 7.39 -15.11 5.16
C CYS A 392 6.73 -14.64 3.85
N VAL A 393 7.01 -13.41 3.45
CA VAL A 393 6.50 -12.81 2.21
C VAL A 393 7.10 -13.55 1.02
N PHE A 394 6.26 -14.25 0.25
CA PHE A 394 6.70 -15.07 -0.88
C PHE A 394 6.13 -14.57 -2.22
N SER A 395 5.70 -13.30 -2.25
CA SER A 395 5.07 -12.64 -3.39
C SER A 395 5.64 -11.23 -3.60
N ASP A 396 5.58 -10.74 -4.84
CA ASP A 396 5.99 -9.38 -5.18
C ASP A 396 4.74 -8.48 -5.25
N SER A 397 4.41 -7.84 -4.13
CA SER A 397 3.18 -7.05 -4.00
C SER A 397 1.94 -7.86 -4.42
N SER A 398 1.76 -9.06 -3.88
CA SER A 398 0.71 -10.03 -4.26
C SER A 398 0.88 -10.71 -5.63
N ASN A 399 1.88 -10.36 -6.45
CA ASN A 399 2.16 -11.06 -7.70
C ASN A 399 3.01 -12.32 -7.48
N TYR A 400 2.89 -13.28 -8.38
CA TYR A 400 3.77 -14.46 -8.42
C TYR A 400 5.25 -14.06 -8.56
N PRO A 401 6.18 -14.70 -7.85
CA PRO A 401 7.61 -14.57 -8.13
C PRO A 401 7.93 -15.14 -9.53
N VAL A 402 9.03 -14.68 -10.14
CA VAL A 402 9.43 -15.06 -11.50
C VAL A 402 10.65 -15.99 -11.54
N SER A 403 11.27 -16.25 -10.40
CA SER A 403 12.39 -17.18 -10.23
C SER A 403 12.48 -17.64 -8.77
N LEU A 404 13.22 -18.71 -8.52
CA LEU A 404 13.52 -19.19 -7.16
C LEU A 404 14.23 -18.10 -6.35
N GLU A 405 15.23 -17.47 -6.95
CA GLU A 405 16.02 -16.41 -6.34
C GLU A 405 15.15 -15.19 -6.01
N HIS A 406 14.22 -14.80 -6.89
CA HIS A 406 13.30 -13.72 -6.60
C HIS A 406 12.42 -14.04 -5.38
N ALA A 407 11.89 -15.27 -5.29
CA ALA A 407 11.07 -15.69 -4.15
C ALA A 407 11.84 -15.66 -2.82
N TRP A 408 13.09 -16.16 -2.81
CA TRP A 408 13.94 -16.12 -1.62
C TRP A 408 14.37 -14.71 -1.25
N TRP A 409 14.76 -13.89 -2.24
CA TRP A 409 15.13 -12.51 -2.02
C TRP A 409 13.98 -11.70 -1.41
N LEU A 410 12.74 -11.90 -1.88
CA LEU A 410 11.55 -11.29 -1.28
C LEU A 410 11.38 -11.69 0.19
N ALA A 411 11.61 -12.95 0.53
CA ALA A 411 11.31 -13.51 1.85
C ALA A 411 12.42 -13.30 2.89
N GLU A 412 13.68 -13.34 2.47
CA GLU A 412 14.85 -13.35 3.38
C GLU A 412 15.67 -12.06 3.36
N GLU A 413 15.52 -11.23 2.33
CA GLU A 413 16.30 -9.99 2.16
C GLU A 413 15.42 -8.75 2.12
N LYS A 414 14.54 -8.61 1.10
CA LYS A 414 13.74 -7.39 0.90
C LYS A 414 12.67 -7.22 1.97
N ASN A 415 11.94 -8.28 2.32
CA ASN A 415 10.82 -8.24 3.26
C ASN A 415 11.03 -9.27 4.38
N SER A 416 12.23 -9.26 4.96
CA SER A 416 12.69 -10.24 5.95
C SER A 416 11.83 -10.20 7.22
N LEU A 417 10.99 -11.23 7.44
CA LEU A 417 10.20 -11.35 8.67
C LEU A 417 11.09 -11.59 9.90
N LYS A 418 12.23 -12.28 9.74
CA LYS A 418 13.17 -12.56 10.83
C LYS A 418 13.79 -11.31 11.47
N ASP A 419 13.77 -10.18 10.76
CA ASP A 419 14.24 -8.89 11.29
C ASP A 419 13.31 -8.37 12.41
N TRP A 420 12.07 -8.85 12.43
CA TRP A 420 11.00 -8.44 13.34
C TRP A 420 10.57 -9.57 14.28
N ASP A 421 10.70 -10.82 13.86
CA ASP A 421 10.44 -12.02 14.65
C ASP A 421 11.64 -13.00 14.54
N PRO A 422 12.58 -12.98 15.50
CA PRO A 422 13.75 -13.87 15.48
C PRO A 422 13.42 -15.37 15.42
N SER A 423 12.21 -15.78 15.85
CA SER A 423 11.79 -17.19 15.75
C SER A 423 11.62 -17.67 14.31
N LYS A 424 11.60 -16.74 13.35
CA LYS A 424 11.44 -17.00 11.91
C LYS A 424 12.76 -17.10 11.17
N ALA A 425 13.91 -17.08 11.85
CA ALA A 425 15.23 -17.17 11.23
C ALA A 425 15.38 -18.38 10.29
N ASP A 426 14.79 -19.52 10.67
CA ASP A 426 14.85 -20.78 9.93
C ASP A 426 13.55 -21.11 9.18
N ALA A 427 12.67 -20.12 8.96
CA ALA A 427 11.35 -20.34 8.38
C ALA A 427 11.39 -20.99 7.00
N LEU A 428 12.44 -20.76 6.21
CA LEU A 428 12.61 -21.32 4.86
C LEU A 428 13.73 -22.36 4.76
N ASN A 429 14.20 -22.90 5.89
CA ASN A 429 15.22 -23.95 5.85
C ASN A 429 14.70 -25.19 5.09
N THR A 430 15.61 -25.98 4.53
CA THR A 430 15.29 -27.15 3.72
C THR A 430 15.45 -28.45 4.50
N THR A 431 15.06 -28.47 5.78
CA THR A 431 14.94 -29.73 6.52
C THR A 431 13.73 -30.51 6.00
N GLU A 432 13.79 -31.85 6.00
CA GLU A 432 12.67 -32.68 5.48
C GLU A 432 11.34 -32.35 6.19
N GLU A 433 11.39 -32.13 7.51
CA GLU A 433 10.25 -31.71 8.32
C GLU A 433 9.68 -30.38 7.85
N ASN A 434 10.52 -29.37 7.63
CA ASN A 434 10.05 -28.04 7.22
C ASN A 434 9.50 -28.04 5.80
N VAL A 435 10.11 -28.80 4.88
CA VAL A 435 9.58 -28.96 3.52
C VAL A 435 8.18 -29.57 3.57
N ARG A 436 7.99 -30.67 4.32
CA ARG A 436 6.65 -31.29 4.51
C ARG A 436 5.63 -30.34 5.12
N ARG A 437 6.06 -29.51 6.07
CA ARG A 437 5.22 -28.47 6.68
C ARG A 437 4.76 -27.43 5.65
N ILE A 438 5.67 -26.94 4.81
CA ILE A 438 5.35 -25.98 3.74
C ILE A 438 4.41 -26.61 2.72
N LEU A 439 4.64 -27.86 2.31
CA LEU A 439 3.72 -28.57 1.40
C LEU A 439 2.31 -28.66 2.00
N SER A 440 2.21 -29.04 3.28
CA SER A 440 0.95 -29.13 4.01
C SER A 440 0.25 -27.78 4.18
N GLU A 441 1.02 -26.70 4.36
CA GLU A 441 0.50 -25.32 4.40
C GLU A 441 -0.21 -24.98 3.07
N LYS A 442 0.42 -25.26 1.93
CA LYS A 442 -0.16 -25.01 0.61
C LYS A 442 -1.40 -25.87 0.34
N ASP A 443 -1.37 -27.13 0.75
CA ASP A 443 -2.52 -28.04 0.61
C ASP A 443 -3.71 -27.55 1.46
N ALA A 444 -3.46 -27.08 2.68
CA ALA A 444 -4.48 -26.49 3.54
C ALA A 444 -5.06 -25.19 2.94
N GLY A 445 -4.24 -24.33 2.33
CA GLY A 445 -4.72 -23.14 1.62
C GLY A 445 -5.63 -23.47 0.43
N ALA A 446 -5.25 -24.46 -0.38
CA ALA A 446 -6.04 -24.93 -1.51
C ALA A 446 -7.35 -25.60 -1.08
N GLN A 447 -7.32 -26.42 -0.01
CA GLN A 447 -8.52 -27.02 0.56
C GLN A 447 -9.49 -25.96 1.09
N LEU A 448 -8.97 -24.99 1.84
CA LEU A 448 -9.82 -23.98 2.47
C LEU A 448 -10.53 -23.10 1.45
N VAL A 449 -9.89 -22.70 0.34
CA VAL A 449 -10.59 -21.93 -0.70
C VAL A 449 -11.71 -22.74 -1.36
N SER A 450 -11.55 -24.06 -1.50
CA SER A 450 -12.62 -24.95 -1.98
C SER A 450 -13.77 -25.07 -0.98
N GLU A 451 -13.48 -25.17 0.33
CA GLU A 451 -14.50 -25.17 1.39
C GLU A 451 -15.31 -23.86 1.41
N LEU A 452 -14.63 -22.72 1.27
CA LEU A 452 -15.31 -21.42 1.17
C LEU A 452 -16.17 -21.33 -0.10
N ALA A 453 -15.67 -21.81 -1.24
CA ALA A 453 -16.43 -21.80 -2.48
C ALA A 453 -17.70 -22.68 -2.42
N ALA A 454 -17.71 -23.76 -1.62
CA ALA A 454 -18.90 -24.60 -1.43
C ALA A 454 -20.08 -23.85 -0.78
N VAL A 455 -19.81 -22.74 -0.07
CA VAL A 455 -20.87 -21.86 0.46
C VAL A 455 -21.72 -21.26 -0.67
N LEU A 456 -21.15 -21.10 -1.87
CA LEU A 456 -21.87 -20.56 -3.03
C LEU A 456 -23.03 -21.46 -3.48
N ASP A 457 -23.02 -22.76 -3.19
CA ASP A 457 -24.09 -23.68 -3.60
C ASP A 457 -25.47 -23.34 -3.02
N GLN A 458 -25.49 -22.50 -1.97
CA GLN A 458 -26.70 -22.12 -1.24
C GLN A 458 -26.87 -20.60 -1.23
N LYS A 459 -27.28 -20.04 -2.38
CA LYS A 459 -27.60 -18.61 -2.50
C LYS A 459 -28.67 -18.18 -1.46
N PRO A 460 -28.43 -17.14 -0.66
CA PRO A 460 -29.45 -16.57 0.24
C PRO A 460 -30.58 -15.89 -0.52
N ASP A 461 -31.81 -16.01 -0.01
CA ASP A 461 -33.01 -15.44 -0.63
C ASP A 461 -32.96 -13.91 -0.76
N ALA A 462 -32.42 -13.22 0.26
CA ALA A 462 -32.34 -11.76 0.25
C ALA A 462 -31.27 -11.22 -0.71
N LEU A 463 -30.25 -12.00 -1.06
CA LEU A 463 -29.15 -11.56 -1.91
C LEU A 463 -29.68 -11.37 -3.34
N THR A 464 -29.32 -10.29 -4.03
CA THR A 464 -29.73 -10.07 -5.42
C THR A 464 -29.04 -11.09 -6.34
N HIS A 465 -29.62 -11.33 -7.52
CA HIS A 465 -29.00 -12.24 -8.49
C HIS A 465 -27.63 -11.73 -8.92
N ASP A 466 -27.53 -10.45 -9.30
CA ASP A 466 -26.28 -9.82 -9.76
C ASP A 466 -25.17 -9.87 -8.70
N ALA A 467 -25.49 -9.62 -7.42
CA ALA A 467 -24.51 -9.70 -6.34
C ALA A 467 -23.99 -11.12 -6.13
N TYR A 468 -24.88 -12.12 -6.21
CA TYR A 468 -24.50 -13.52 -6.12
C TYR A 468 -23.61 -13.95 -7.28
N GLU A 469 -23.95 -13.57 -8.51
CA GLU A 469 -23.18 -13.91 -9.70
C GLU A 469 -21.79 -13.23 -9.69
N ASP A 470 -21.70 -11.96 -9.29
CA ASP A 470 -20.41 -11.26 -9.12
C ASP A 470 -19.52 -11.95 -8.07
N LEU A 471 -20.07 -12.34 -6.91
CA LEU A 471 -19.32 -13.07 -5.90
C LEU A 471 -18.87 -14.45 -6.41
N ARG A 472 -19.73 -15.17 -7.13
CA ARG A 472 -19.40 -16.48 -7.70
C ARG A 472 -18.27 -16.37 -8.73
N GLU A 473 -18.33 -15.37 -9.60
CA GLU A 473 -17.29 -15.09 -10.60
C GLU A 473 -15.95 -14.74 -9.95
N ARG A 474 -15.97 -13.86 -8.93
CA ARG A 474 -14.77 -13.51 -8.15
C ARG A 474 -14.17 -14.72 -7.44
N PHE A 475 -15.00 -15.62 -6.91
CA PHE A 475 -14.50 -16.86 -6.30
C PHE A 475 -13.86 -17.81 -7.31
N ALA A 476 -14.37 -17.87 -8.54
CA ALA A 476 -13.73 -18.64 -9.61
C ALA A 476 -12.33 -18.08 -9.97
N VAL A 477 -12.15 -16.76 -9.92
CA VAL A 477 -10.83 -16.11 -10.04
C VAL A 477 -9.97 -16.40 -8.81
N TYR A 478 -10.54 -16.28 -7.62
CA TYR A 478 -9.85 -16.52 -6.36
C TYR A 478 -9.27 -17.94 -6.27
N GLN A 479 -10.06 -18.97 -6.63
CA GLN A 479 -9.58 -20.35 -6.65
C GLN A 479 -8.39 -20.55 -7.61
N ARG A 480 -8.40 -19.91 -8.79
CA ARG A 480 -7.26 -19.95 -9.72
C ARG A 480 -6.03 -19.28 -9.12
N TYR A 481 -6.22 -18.11 -8.53
CA TYR A 481 -5.15 -17.35 -7.90
C TYR A 481 -4.47 -18.14 -6.78
N ILE A 482 -5.26 -18.81 -5.93
CA ILE A 482 -4.75 -19.67 -4.87
C ILE A 482 -4.05 -20.92 -5.42
N ARG A 483 -4.61 -21.57 -6.45
CA ARG A 483 -3.95 -22.70 -7.13
C ARG A 483 -2.56 -22.33 -7.65
N GLY A 484 -2.42 -21.14 -8.25
CA GLY A 484 -1.14 -20.60 -8.70
C GLY A 484 -0.13 -20.48 -7.57
N PHE A 485 -0.49 -19.80 -6.47
CA PHE A 485 0.41 -19.64 -5.32
C PHE A 485 0.77 -20.95 -4.62
N CYS A 486 -0.17 -21.89 -4.52
CA CYS A 486 0.11 -23.22 -3.94
C CYS A 486 1.12 -23.99 -4.80
N ALA A 487 0.95 -24.02 -6.13
CA ALA A 487 1.90 -24.66 -7.05
C ALA A 487 3.28 -24.00 -6.98
N ILE A 488 3.36 -22.67 -6.96
CA ILE A 488 4.60 -21.91 -6.80
C ILE A 488 5.31 -22.30 -5.50
N GLY A 489 4.61 -22.24 -4.37
CA GLY A 489 5.19 -22.53 -3.06
C GLY A 489 5.78 -23.94 -2.99
N ARG A 490 5.05 -24.93 -3.53
CA ARG A 490 5.46 -26.35 -3.58
C ARG A 490 6.66 -26.56 -4.51
N ALA A 491 6.60 -26.06 -5.74
CA ALA A 491 7.69 -26.19 -6.70
C ALA A 491 8.98 -25.51 -6.20
N CYS A 492 8.87 -24.31 -5.63
CA CYS A 492 10.01 -23.57 -5.10
C CYS A 492 10.70 -24.30 -3.94
N ILE A 493 9.94 -24.75 -2.93
CA ILE A 493 10.56 -25.42 -1.77
C ILE A 493 11.18 -26.77 -2.13
N LEU A 494 10.54 -27.53 -3.02
CA LEU A 494 11.08 -28.81 -3.50
C LEU A 494 12.36 -28.63 -4.31
N THR A 495 12.38 -27.65 -5.24
CA THR A 495 13.60 -27.31 -5.98
C THR A 495 14.72 -26.88 -5.05
N LYS A 496 14.43 -26.02 -4.06
CA LYS A 496 15.45 -25.58 -3.09
C LYS A 496 15.98 -26.74 -2.24
N TYR A 497 15.11 -27.62 -1.76
CA TYR A 497 15.52 -28.83 -1.06
C TYR A 497 16.46 -29.67 -1.92
N ILE A 498 16.11 -29.87 -3.18
CA ILE A 498 16.94 -30.66 -4.09
C ILE A 498 18.32 -30.02 -4.32
N ALA A 499 18.36 -28.70 -4.47
CA ALA A 499 19.58 -27.94 -4.66
C ALA A 499 20.49 -27.93 -3.42
N ASP A 500 19.91 -27.85 -2.22
CA ASP A 500 20.66 -27.83 -0.96
C ASP A 500 21.19 -29.21 -0.57
N HIS A 501 20.56 -30.27 -1.06
CA HIS A 501 20.86 -31.67 -0.71
C HIS A 501 21.17 -32.52 -1.97
N PRO A 502 22.16 -32.15 -2.81
CA PRO A 502 22.38 -32.77 -4.11
C PRO A 502 22.86 -34.24 -4.03
N GLN A 503 23.43 -34.65 -2.90
CA GLN A 503 23.98 -35.99 -2.66
C GLN A 503 23.16 -36.77 -1.60
N ALA A 504 21.99 -36.27 -1.21
CA ALA A 504 21.17 -36.95 -0.22
C ALA A 504 20.55 -38.22 -0.82
N VAL A 505 20.75 -39.36 -0.14
CA VAL A 505 20.14 -40.64 -0.51
C VAL A 505 19.13 -41.01 0.58
N THR A 506 18.05 -40.25 0.68
CA THR A 506 16.95 -40.49 1.64
C THR A 506 15.67 -40.88 0.91
N PRO A 507 14.74 -41.62 1.57
CA PRO A 507 13.43 -41.90 1.00
C PRO A 507 12.66 -40.62 0.62
N PHE A 508 12.81 -39.56 1.42
CA PHE A 508 12.17 -38.28 1.15
C PHE A 508 12.75 -37.58 -0.08
N ARG A 509 14.05 -37.73 -0.37
CA ARG A 509 14.62 -37.19 -1.61
C ARG A 509 13.92 -37.73 -2.86
N ALA A 510 13.71 -39.04 -2.95
CA ALA A 510 13.00 -39.66 -4.07
C ALA A 510 11.52 -39.22 -4.15
N GLU A 511 10.88 -39.05 -2.99
CA GLU A 511 9.53 -38.47 -2.90
C GLU A 511 9.52 -37.02 -3.41
N ALA A 512 10.47 -36.20 -2.97
CA ALA A 512 10.59 -34.79 -3.35
C ALA A 512 10.81 -34.62 -4.85
N GLU A 513 11.63 -35.46 -5.49
CA GLU A 513 11.82 -35.48 -6.94
C GLU A 513 10.52 -35.83 -7.69
N THR A 514 9.79 -36.83 -7.20
CA THR A 514 8.51 -37.23 -7.78
C THR A 514 7.48 -36.10 -7.69
N LEU A 515 7.37 -35.48 -6.50
CA LEU A 515 6.49 -34.34 -6.28
C LEU A 515 6.90 -33.14 -7.14
N LEU A 516 8.20 -32.83 -7.23
CA LEU A 516 8.67 -31.69 -8.00
C LEU A 516 8.34 -31.83 -9.49
N ASN A 517 8.56 -33.01 -10.07
CA ASN A 517 8.21 -33.27 -11.47
C ASN A 517 6.71 -33.05 -11.73
N ALA A 518 5.85 -33.48 -10.80
CA ALA A 518 4.42 -33.22 -10.88
C ALA A 518 4.10 -31.71 -10.78
N GLU A 519 4.74 -30.98 -9.88
CA GLU A 519 4.52 -29.54 -9.71
C GLU A 519 5.05 -28.70 -10.88
N LEU A 520 6.17 -29.08 -11.50
CA LEU A 520 6.66 -28.41 -12.71
C LEU A 520 5.66 -28.57 -13.87
N ALA A 521 5.12 -29.77 -14.07
CA ALA A 521 4.06 -30.01 -15.04
C ALA A 521 2.78 -29.21 -14.71
N ASN A 522 2.43 -29.12 -13.42
CA ASN A 522 1.30 -28.32 -12.94
C ASN A 522 1.48 -26.83 -13.21
N LEU A 523 2.67 -26.26 -12.97
CA LEU A 523 2.96 -24.85 -13.27
C LEU A 523 2.75 -24.52 -14.75
N LEU A 524 3.21 -25.38 -15.67
CA LEU A 524 2.95 -25.21 -17.10
C LEU A 524 1.47 -25.33 -17.43
N ALA A 525 0.77 -26.32 -16.87
CA ALA A 525 -0.66 -26.49 -17.10
C ALA A 525 -1.47 -25.27 -16.61
N LEU A 526 -1.14 -24.73 -15.44
CA LEU A 526 -1.74 -23.51 -14.90
C LEU A 526 -1.42 -22.28 -15.76
N SER A 527 -0.19 -22.15 -16.26
CA SER A 527 0.19 -21.09 -17.20
C SER A 527 -0.70 -21.12 -18.45
N GLU A 528 -0.87 -22.29 -19.07
CA GLU A 528 -1.71 -22.43 -20.26
C GLU A 528 -3.21 -22.20 -19.93
N GLU A 529 -3.69 -22.69 -18.78
CA GLU A 529 -5.04 -22.43 -18.29
C GLU A 529 -5.29 -20.91 -18.15
N PHE A 530 -4.37 -20.18 -17.53
CA PHE A 530 -4.52 -18.74 -17.26
C PHE A 530 -4.42 -17.92 -18.54
N ARG A 531 -3.54 -18.28 -19.48
CA ARG A 531 -3.49 -17.67 -20.82
C ARG A 531 -4.81 -17.86 -21.56
N ASP A 532 -5.34 -19.09 -21.55
CA ASP A 532 -6.60 -19.38 -22.21
C ASP A 532 -7.79 -18.71 -21.49
N TYR A 533 -7.70 -18.53 -20.17
CA TYR A 533 -8.70 -17.80 -19.38
C TYR A 533 -8.72 -16.31 -19.74
N GLU A 534 -7.55 -15.67 -19.83
CA GLU A 534 -7.39 -14.28 -20.25
C GLU A 534 -8.03 -14.02 -21.63
N THR A 535 -7.87 -14.94 -22.59
CA THR A 535 -8.47 -14.79 -23.93
C THR A 535 -9.98 -15.03 -23.99
N ARG A 536 -10.57 -15.67 -22.97
CA ARG A 536 -11.98 -16.11 -22.94
C ARG A 536 -12.84 -15.36 -21.93
N SER A 537 -12.27 -14.45 -21.15
CA SER A 537 -12.97 -13.68 -20.12
C SER A 537 -12.76 -12.17 -20.30
N ASP A 538 -13.56 -11.36 -19.61
CA ASP A 538 -13.49 -9.89 -19.66
C ASP A 538 -13.55 -9.30 -18.24
N HIS A 539 -12.47 -9.50 -17.48
CA HIS A 539 -12.26 -8.90 -16.17
C HIS A 539 -11.43 -7.62 -16.25
N ARG A 540 -11.41 -6.88 -15.13
CA ARG A 540 -10.43 -5.80 -14.93
C ARG A 540 -9.02 -6.35 -15.09
N TYR A 541 -8.13 -5.53 -15.68
CA TYR A 541 -6.75 -5.93 -15.96
C TYR A 541 -5.99 -6.46 -14.73
N THR A 542 -6.35 -6.02 -13.52
CA THR A 542 -5.75 -6.47 -12.27
C THR A 542 -5.94 -7.96 -12.00
N VAL A 543 -7.02 -8.57 -12.51
CA VAL A 543 -7.22 -10.02 -12.47
C VAL A 543 -6.16 -10.74 -13.30
N TYR A 544 -5.92 -10.27 -14.53
CA TYR A 544 -4.93 -10.88 -15.44
C TYR A 544 -3.49 -10.66 -14.99
N VAL A 545 -3.21 -9.51 -14.35
CA VAL A 545 -1.91 -9.26 -13.72
C VAL A 545 -1.64 -10.27 -12.60
N LEU A 546 -2.63 -10.53 -11.72
CA LEU A 546 -2.47 -11.51 -10.64
C LEU A 546 -2.54 -12.96 -11.09
N LEU A 547 -3.29 -13.26 -12.15
CA LEU A 547 -3.24 -14.53 -12.88
C LEU A 547 -2.14 -14.53 -13.95
N GLY A 548 -0.98 -13.93 -13.64
CA GLY A 548 0.10 -13.70 -14.60
C GLY A 548 0.75 -15.00 -15.10
N TRP A 549 0.20 -15.56 -16.18
CA TRP A 549 0.68 -16.81 -16.78
C TRP A 549 2.14 -16.73 -17.23
N GLU A 550 2.58 -15.58 -17.74
CA GLU A 550 3.99 -15.34 -18.11
C GLU A 550 4.93 -15.51 -16.91
N ARG A 551 4.49 -15.14 -15.71
CA ARG A 551 5.29 -15.27 -14.48
C ARG A 551 5.42 -16.73 -14.07
N LEU A 552 4.35 -17.53 -14.21
CA LEU A 552 4.40 -18.98 -13.98
C LEU A 552 5.35 -19.67 -14.96
N ARG A 553 5.31 -19.28 -16.24
CA ARG A 553 6.21 -19.81 -17.26
C ARG A 553 7.67 -19.44 -17.00
N ALA A 554 7.94 -18.18 -16.67
CA ALA A 554 9.28 -17.73 -16.31
C ALA A 554 9.84 -18.49 -15.08
N LEU A 555 9.02 -18.67 -14.05
CA LEU A 555 9.40 -19.46 -12.88
C LEU A 555 9.69 -20.92 -13.25
N HIS A 556 8.82 -21.57 -14.02
CA HIS A 556 9.03 -22.94 -14.48
C HIS A 556 10.38 -23.10 -15.22
N GLU A 557 10.69 -22.18 -16.14
CA GLU A 557 11.95 -22.18 -16.90
C GLU A 557 13.17 -22.02 -15.97
N ASP A 558 13.11 -21.13 -14.98
CA ASP A 558 14.18 -20.97 -13.97
C ASP A 558 14.36 -22.23 -13.12
N LEU A 559 13.28 -22.81 -12.57
CA LEU A 559 13.35 -24.02 -11.74
C LEU A 559 13.92 -25.21 -12.53
N SER A 560 13.45 -25.41 -13.76
CA SER A 560 13.93 -26.50 -14.63
C SER A 560 15.40 -26.35 -14.99
N GLY A 561 15.84 -25.13 -15.32
CA GLY A 561 17.24 -24.83 -15.64
C GLY A 561 18.19 -25.09 -14.46
N ARG A 562 17.75 -24.79 -13.22
CA ARG A 562 18.51 -25.08 -12.01
C ARG A 562 18.70 -26.58 -11.79
N LEU A 563 17.65 -27.37 -11.96
CA LEU A 563 17.72 -28.84 -11.82
C LEU A 563 18.68 -29.46 -12.84
N ALA A 564 18.57 -29.06 -14.11
CA ALA A 564 19.48 -29.54 -15.16
C ALA A 564 20.95 -29.21 -14.85
N SER A 565 21.22 -28.08 -14.17
CA SER A 565 22.57 -27.71 -13.76
C SER A 565 23.11 -28.57 -12.62
N ILE A 566 22.24 -29.04 -11.72
CA ILE A 566 22.59 -29.94 -10.61
C ILE A 566 22.90 -31.35 -11.15
N ASP A 567 22.08 -31.86 -12.07
CA ASP A 567 22.28 -33.18 -12.69
C ASP A 567 23.58 -33.25 -13.52
N LEU A 568 24.05 -32.11 -14.05
CA LEU A 568 25.35 -32.02 -14.74
C LEU A 568 26.55 -31.97 -13.79
N ALA A 569 26.34 -31.65 -12.50
CA ALA A 569 27.39 -31.50 -11.50
C ALA A 569 27.50 -32.71 -10.54
N ALA A 570 26.48 -33.57 -10.50
CA ALA A 570 26.47 -34.87 -9.83
C ALA A 570 27.11 -35.95 -10.70
#